data_AF-A0AAV6V1V8-F1
#
_entry.id   AF-A0AAV6V1V8-F1
#
_cell.length_a   1.000
_cell.length_b   1.000
_cell.length_c   1.000
_cell.angle_alpha   90.00
_cell.angle_beta   90.00
_cell.angle_gamma   90.00
#
_symmetry.space_group_name_H-M   'P 1'
#
loop_
_entity.id
_entity.type
_entity.pdbx_description
1 polymer ?
#
loop_
_entity_poly.entity_id
_entity_poly.type
_entity_poly.pdbx_seq_one_letter_code
_entity_poly.pdbx_strand_id
1 'polypeptide(L)'
;MTQFMISSHVGDVRPDGDPKETAELLDRLKIVKVTSHDPDEEPITKSTRPLPQERRVAELSTYGFEEPKTIPEGKCSLKQSLEFITKYQNDPGSNPVESIAQDYKMKKSDVENIVTNFRVFELFVSSDGKKGVAQGVLDSIGVNKVIQPMFKPKFADLEKHALPQIKKENAIEQEK
;
A
#
# COMPACT_ATOMS: atom_id res chain seq x y z
N MET A 1 27.19 18.12 -21.66
CA MET A 1 25.97 18.77 -22.16
C MET A 1 25.60 18.06 -23.45
N THR A 2 24.66 17.14 -23.33
CA THR A 2 24.21 16.24 -24.41
C THR A 2 23.00 16.91 -25.07
N GLN A 3 22.97 17.00 -26.40
CA GLN A 3 21.74 17.24 -27.14
C GLN A 3 21.71 16.30 -28.34
N PHE A 4 20.83 15.30 -28.24
CA PHE A 4 20.48 14.36 -29.30
C PHE A 4 19.50 15.02 -30.28
N MET A 5 19.62 14.71 -31.57
CA MET A 5 18.53 14.79 -32.55
C MET A 5 18.66 13.59 -33.48
N ILE A 6 17.89 12.55 -33.19
CA ILE A 6 17.68 11.40 -34.08
C ILE A 6 16.68 11.87 -35.13
N SER A 7 17.14 12.16 -36.34
CA SER A 7 16.24 12.40 -37.48
C SER A 7 15.95 11.07 -38.16
N SER A 8 14.75 10.56 -37.91
CA SER A 8 14.14 9.47 -38.66
C SER A 8 13.86 9.93 -40.09
N HIS A 9 14.69 9.51 -41.04
CA HIS A 9 14.36 9.53 -42.46
C HIS A 9 14.52 8.12 -43.01
N VAL A 10 13.46 7.32 -42.86
CA VAL A 10 13.28 6.11 -43.65
C VAL A 10 12.88 6.60 -45.05
N GLY A 11 13.87 6.74 -45.93
CA GLY A 11 13.63 7.06 -47.33
C GLY A 11 13.04 5.84 -48.04
N ASP A 12 11.86 6.01 -48.61
CA ASP A 12 11.24 5.05 -49.53
C ASP A 12 12.19 4.69 -50.68
N VAL A 13 12.48 3.40 -50.84
CA VAL A 13 13.22 2.87 -51.99
C VAL A 13 12.29 2.91 -53.21
N ARG A 14 12.54 3.86 -54.12
CA ARG A 14 11.84 3.93 -55.41
C ARG A 14 12.25 2.74 -56.30
N PRO A 15 11.33 2.09 -57.04
CA PRO A 15 11.63 0.87 -57.81
C PRO A 15 12.32 1.11 -59.16
N ASP A 16 12.61 2.36 -59.55
CA ASP A 16 13.10 2.71 -60.90
C ASP A 16 14.63 2.90 -60.99
N GLY A 17 15.41 2.21 -60.15
CA GLY A 17 16.87 2.29 -60.18
C GLY A 17 17.48 1.32 -61.21
N ASP A 18 18.42 1.81 -62.02
CA ASP A 18 19.13 0.99 -63.01
C ASP A 18 19.77 -0.25 -62.35
N PRO A 19 19.57 -1.48 -62.87
CA PRO A 19 19.99 -2.72 -62.21
C PRO A 19 21.52 -2.84 -62.03
N LYS A 20 22.30 -2.04 -62.77
CA LYS A 20 23.76 -1.97 -62.60
C LYS A 20 24.17 -1.18 -61.36
N GLU A 21 23.48 -0.08 -61.06
CA GLU A 21 23.79 0.75 -59.90
C GLU A 21 23.42 0.04 -58.59
N THR A 22 22.30 -0.70 -58.59
CA THR A 22 21.90 -1.51 -57.42
C THR A 22 22.89 -2.64 -57.16
N ALA A 23 23.41 -3.31 -58.20
CA ALA A 23 24.43 -4.34 -58.07
C ALA A 23 25.75 -3.80 -57.50
N GLU A 24 26.19 -2.62 -57.97
CA GLU A 24 27.40 -1.97 -57.47
C GLU A 24 27.26 -1.53 -56.01
N LEU A 25 26.10 -0.98 -55.63
CA LEU A 25 25.79 -0.62 -54.24
C LEU A 25 25.72 -1.85 -53.32
N LEU A 26 25.20 -2.97 -53.82
CA LEU A 26 25.18 -4.25 -53.10
C LEU A 26 26.59 -4.81 -52.88
N ASP A 27 27.49 -4.67 -53.84
CA ASP A 27 28.89 -5.06 -53.66
C ASP A 27 29.62 -4.18 -52.63
N ARG A 28 29.29 -2.88 -52.57
CA ARG A 28 29.81 -1.98 -51.53
C ARG A 28 29.31 -2.35 -50.13
N LEU A 29 28.07 -2.83 -49.99
CA LEU A 29 27.51 -3.29 -48.72
C LEU A 29 28.19 -4.55 -48.18
N LYS A 30 28.69 -5.43 -49.05
CA LYS A 30 29.45 -6.63 -48.62
C LYS A 30 30.78 -6.30 -47.96
N ILE A 31 31.36 -5.13 -48.28
CA ILE A 31 32.64 -4.67 -47.74
C ILE A 31 32.48 -4.13 -46.31
N VAL A 32 31.30 -3.60 -45.96
CA VAL A 32 31.04 -2.99 -44.66
C VAL A 32 30.67 -4.07 -43.64
N LYS A 33 31.67 -4.58 -42.92
CA LYS A 33 31.46 -5.43 -41.73
C LYS A 33 31.59 -4.57 -40.47
N VAL A 34 30.49 -4.35 -39.77
CA VAL A 34 30.51 -3.72 -38.45
C VAL A 34 30.96 -4.77 -37.43
N THR A 35 32.14 -4.59 -36.85
CA THR A 35 32.60 -5.37 -35.71
C THR A 35 32.46 -4.51 -34.45
N SER A 36 31.46 -4.79 -33.61
CA SER A 36 31.43 -4.23 -32.26
C SER A 36 32.59 -4.83 -31.48
N HIS A 37 33.46 -3.95 -30.98
CA HIS A 37 34.41 -4.31 -29.93
C HIS A 37 33.82 -3.74 -28.66
N ASP A 38 32.94 -4.52 -28.03
CA ASP A 38 32.59 -4.24 -26.65
C ASP A 38 33.86 -4.48 -25.83
N PRO A 39 34.27 -3.56 -24.94
CA PRO A 39 35.30 -3.89 -23.98
C PRO A 39 34.82 -5.14 -23.24
N ASP A 40 35.73 -6.11 -23.06
CA ASP A 40 35.44 -7.30 -22.24
C ASP A 40 34.79 -6.81 -20.94
N GLU A 41 33.57 -7.27 -20.67
CA GLU A 41 32.89 -6.93 -19.42
C GLU A 41 33.87 -7.24 -18.30
N GLU A 42 34.30 -6.21 -17.54
CA GLU A 42 35.08 -6.46 -16.35
C GLU A 42 34.31 -7.50 -15.53
N PRO A 43 34.95 -8.61 -15.14
CA PRO A 43 34.24 -9.69 -14.49
C PRO A 43 33.57 -9.07 -13.27
N ILE A 44 32.22 -9.03 -13.30
CA ILE A 44 31.40 -8.45 -12.23
C ILE A 44 31.99 -8.98 -10.94
N THR A 45 32.71 -8.13 -10.21
CA THR A 45 33.46 -8.57 -9.05
C THR A 45 32.43 -9.19 -8.14
N LYS A 46 32.48 -10.52 -7.97
CA LYS A 46 31.48 -11.26 -7.21
C LYS A 46 31.37 -10.58 -5.87
N SER A 47 30.24 -9.91 -5.65
CA SER A 47 30.01 -9.22 -4.39
C SER A 47 30.22 -10.23 -3.27
N THR A 48 31.18 -9.96 -2.39
CA THR A 48 31.44 -10.80 -1.21
C THR A 48 30.28 -10.78 -0.22
N ARG A 49 29.32 -9.87 -0.41
CA ARG A 49 28.10 -9.81 0.38
C ARG A 49 27.19 -10.99 0.00
N PRO A 50 26.87 -11.90 0.94
CA PRO A 50 25.91 -12.96 0.67
C PRO A 50 24.55 -12.37 0.31
N LEU A 51 23.82 -13.06 -0.56
CA LEU A 51 22.43 -12.73 -0.83
C LEU A 51 21.63 -12.76 0.48
N PRO A 52 20.65 -11.87 0.68
CA PRO A 52 19.77 -11.94 1.85
C PRO A 52 19.11 -13.33 1.93
N GLN A 53 19.52 -14.13 2.92
CA GLN A 53 19.01 -15.48 3.14
C GLN A 53 17.63 -15.45 3.81
N GLU A 54 17.40 -14.46 4.65
CA GLU A 54 16.13 -14.28 5.35
C GLU A 54 15.31 -13.16 4.70
N ARG A 55 14.12 -13.53 4.21
CA ARG A 55 13.09 -12.59 3.77
C ARG A 55 11.97 -12.59 4.81
N ARG A 56 12.16 -11.85 5.91
CA ARG A 56 11.08 -11.61 6.87
C ARG A 56 10.30 -10.39 6.44
N VAL A 57 8.97 -10.48 6.51
CA VAL A 57 8.10 -9.32 6.38
C VAL A 57 8.35 -8.46 7.62
N ALA A 58 8.66 -7.18 7.42
CA ALA A 58 8.78 -6.24 8.53
C ALA A 58 7.45 -6.21 9.29
N GLU A 59 7.51 -6.15 10.62
CA GLU A 59 6.30 -6.01 11.43
C GLU A 59 5.55 -4.74 10.99
N LEU A 60 4.28 -4.89 10.63
CA LEU A 60 3.45 -3.74 10.32
C LEU A 60 3.22 -2.95 11.60
N SER A 61 3.59 -1.68 11.57
CA SER A 61 3.26 -0.77 12.65
C SER A 61 1.76 -0.49 12.66
N THR A 62 1.20 -0.29 13.85
CA THR A 62 -0.25 -0.08 14.07
C THR A 62 -0.82 1.06 13.23
N TYR A 63 -0.04 2.13 13.02
CA TYR A 63 -0.46 3.32 12.29
C TYR A 63 0.20 3.46 10.91
N GLY A 64 0.85 2.41 10.42
CA GLY A 64 1.53 2.43 9.11
C GLY A 64 2.85 3.21 9.07
N PHE A 65 3.28 3.81 10.18
CA PHE A 65 4.63 4.36 10.36
C PHE A 65 5.23 3.92 11.71
N GLU A 66 6.55 3.90 11.83
CA GLU A 66 7.24 3.60 13.09
C GLU A 66 7.27 4.86 13.97
N GLU A 67 6.71 4.78 15.18
CA GLU A 67 6.75 5.89 16.11
C GLU A 67 8.17 6.10 16.69
N PRO A 68 8.56 7.35 16.99
CA PRO A 68 9.86 7.62 17.62
C PRO A 68 9.94 6.96 19.01
N LYS A 69 11.08 6.31 19.29
CA LYS A 69 11.35 5.66 20.60
C LYS A 69 11.44 6.65 21.75
N THR A 70 11.83 7.89 21.47
CA THR A 70 11.94 8.96 22.47
C THR A 70 11.16 10.16 21.98
N ILE A 71 10.17 10.57 22.77
CA ILE A 71 9.28 11.69 22.47
C ILE A 71 9.79 12.90 23.27
N PRO A 72 10.12 14.02 22.60
CA PRO A 72 10.58 15.22 23.30
C PRO A 72 9.45 15.85 24.12
N GLU A 73 9.81 16.55 25.19
CA GLU A 73 8.84 17.22 26.05
C GLU A 73 8.01 18.26 25.28
N GLY A 74 6.73 18.38 25.64
CA GLY A 74 5.80 19.27 24.94
C GLY A 74 5.36 18.79 23.56
N LYS A 75 5.74 17.57 23.16
CA LYS A 75 5.23 16.87 21.98
C LYS A 75 4.58 15.55 22.39
N CYS A 76 3.76 15.00 21.52
CA CYS A 76 3.11 13.72 21.70
C CYS A 76 3.23 12.89 20.41
N SER A 77 3.27 11.56 20.55
CA SER A 77 3.13 10.66 19.41
C SER A 77 1.66 10.55 18.98
N LEU A 78 1.41 9.94 17.82
CA LEU A 78 0.04 9.72 17.36
C LEU A 78 -0.71 8.79 18.32
N LYS A 79 -0.06 7.74 18.82
CA LYS A 79 -0.61 6.84 19.83
C LYS A 79 -1.07 7.59 21.07
N GLN A 80 -0.20 8.43 21.63
CA GLN A 80 -0.51 9.24 22.82
C GLN A 80 -1.66 10.21 22.56
N SER A 81 -1.65 10.84 21.36
CA SER A 81 -2.71 11.74 20.92
C SER A 81 -4.06 11.04 20.89
N LEU A 82 -4.15 9.89 20.23
CA LEU A 82 -5.38 9.11 20.16
C LEU A 82 -5.84 8.65 21.53
N GLU A 83 -4.92 8.26 22.42
CA GLU A 83 -5.23 7.83 23.78
C GLU A 83 -5.93 8.93 24.59
N PHE A 84 -5.35 10.14 24.66
CA PHE A 84 -5.97 11.21 25.46
C PHE A 84 -7.21 11.80 24.80
N ILE A 85 -7.27 11.85 23.45
CA ILE A 85 -8.50 12.28 22.75
C ILE A 85 -9.63 11.32 23.10
N THR A 86 -9.36 10.00 23.09
CA THR A 86 -10.36 9.01 23.46
C THR A 86 -10.79 9.17 24.92
N LYS A 87 -9.84 9.31 25.86
CA LYS A 87 -10.15 9.49 27.28
C LYS A 87 -11.00 10.74 27.54
N TYR A 88 -10.69 11.84 26.86
CA TYR A 88 -11.47 13.07 26.95
C TYR A 88 -12.87 12.90 26.35
N GLN A 89 -13.00 12.20 25.23
CA GLN A 89 -14.30 11.97 24.59
C GLN A 89 -15.23 11.08 25.40
N ASN A 90 -14.67 10.06 26.05
CA ASN A 90 -15.44 9.15 26.91
C ASN A 90 -15.94 9.88 28.16
N ASP A 91 -15.03 10.52 28.89
CA ASP A 91 -15.33 11.20 30.15
C ASP A 91 -14.56 12.54 30.27
N PRO A 92 -15.11 13.64 29.74
CA PRO A 92 -14.48 14.96 29.80
C PRO A 92 -14.23 15.46 31.23
N GLY A 93 -15.06 15.03 32.19
CA GLY A 93 -14.94 15.42 33.60
C GLY A 93 -13.83 14.69 34.35
N SER A 94 -13.48 13.47 33.93
CA SER A 94 -12.42 12.67 34.55
C SER A 94 -11.04 13.09 34.03
N ASN A 95 -10.96 13.47 32.75
CA ASN A 95 -9.72 13.86 32.09
C ASN A 95 -9.82 15.31 31.58
N PRO A 96 -9.79 16.34 32.45
CA PRO A 96 -9.82 17.72 32.00
C PRO A 96 -8.53 18.08 31.24
N VAL A 97 -8.62 19.10 30.38
CA VAL A 97 -7.51 19.57 29.52
C VAL A 97 -6.26 19.87 30.35
N GLU A 98 -6.43 20.42 31.55
CA GLU A 98 -5.35 20.73 32.49
C GLU A 98 -4.59 19.47 32.94
N SER A 99 -5.30 18.38 33.23
CA SER A 99 -4.67 17.12 33.65
C SER A 99 -3.84 16.54 32.50
N ILE A 100 -4.43 16.49 31.30
CA ILE A 100 -3.75 15.97 30.11
C ILE A 100 -2.51 16.81 29.78
N ALA A 101 -2.60 18.13 29.88
CA ALA A 101 -1.46 19.02 29.65
C ALA A 101 -0.33 18.77 30.65
N GLN A 102 -0.64 18.49 31.92
CA GLN A 102 0.36 18.16 32.94
C GLN A 102 1.00 16.79 32.69
N ASP A 103 0.19 15.77 32.40
CA ASP A 103 0.65 14.39 32.18
C ASP A 103 1.64 14.29 31.03
N TYR A 104 1.37 14.99 29.92
CA TYR A 104 2.21 14.99 28.73
C TYR A 104 3.18 16.18 28.65
N LYS A 105 3.24 17.02 29.70
CA LYS A 105 4.03 18.27 29.74
C LYS A 105 3.80 19.18 28.52
N MET A 106 2.57 19.23 28.03
CA MET A 106 2.16 20.02 26.86
C MET A 106 1.57 21.36 27.28
N LYS A 107 1.55 22.33 26.36
CA LYS A 107 0.83 23.59 26.60
C LYS A 107 -0.67 23.32 26.58
N LYS A 108 -1.39 23.91 27.55
CA LYS A 108 -2.85 23.78 27.64
C LYS A 108 -3.56 24.19 26.33
N SER A 109 -3.11 25.26 25.68
CA SER A 109 -3.64 25.73 24.40
C SER A 109 -3.56 24.67 23.31
N ASP A 110 -2.47 23.90 23.28
CA ASP A 110 -2.24 22.91 22.24
C ASP A 110 -3.13 21.70 22.46
N VAL A 111 -3.27 21.26 23.71
CA VAL A 111 -4.18 20.16 24.09
C VAL A 111 -5.64 20.55 23.82
N GLU A 112 -6.04 21.77 24.17
CA GLU A 112 -7.38 22.30 23.90
C GLU A 112 -7.69 22.32 22.40
N ASN A 113 -6.74 22.76 21.58
CA ASN A 113 -6.87 22.73 20.13
C ASN A 113 -6.97 21.30 19.59
N ILE A 114 -6.19 20.36 20.12
CA ILE A 114 -6.23 18.97 19.67
C ILE A 114 -7.60 18.35 20.01
N VAL A 115 -8.05 18.47 21.25
CA VAL A 115 -9.28 17.85 21.72
C VAL A 115 -10.53 18.47 21.06
N THR A 116 -10.50 19.78 20.78
CA THR A 116 -11.62 20.47 20.12
C THR A 116 -11.74 20.10 18.63
N ASN A 117 -10.61 20.02 17.92
CA ASN A 117 -10.62 19.88 16.46
C ASN A 117 -10.52 18.43 15.98
N PHE A 118 -9.99 17.51 16.78
CA PHE A 118 -9.81 16.12 16.40
C PHE A 118 -10.76 15.21 17.15
N ARG A 119 -11.30 14.22 16.42
CA ARG A 119 -12.14 13.17 17.00
C ARG A 119 -11.71 11.80 16.52
N VAL A 120 -11.86 10.80 17.39
CA VAL A 120 -11.62 9.41 17.01
C VAL A 120 -12.83 8.86 16.25
N PHE A 121 -12.59 7.93 15.34
CA PHE A 121 -13.65 7.35 14.50
C PHE A 121 -14.60 6.47 15.33
N GLU A 122 -15.90 6.67 15.12
CA GLU A 122 -16.95 5.78 15.61
C GLU A 122 -17.23 4.72 14.53
N LEU A 123 -17.13 3.43 14.89
CA LEU A 123 -17.38 2.34 13.95
C LEU A 123 -18.82 1.85 14.10
N PHE A 124 -19.58 1.87 13.01
CA PHE A 124 -20.92 1.29 12.97
C PHE A 124 -20.84 -0.14 12.41
N VAL A 125 -21.16 -1.15 13.22
CA VAL A 125 -21.12 -2.56 12.81
C VAL A 125 -22.55 -3.10 12.76
N SER A 126 -23.03 -3.45 11.57
CA SER A 126 -24.34 -4.09 11.37
C SER A 126 -24.38 -5.49 11.99
N SER A 127 -25.50 -5.83 12.63
CA SER A 127 -25.74 -7.12 13.29
C SER A 127 -25.59 -8.35 12.40
N ASP A 128 -25.70 -8.15 11.08
CA ASP A 128 -25.78 -9.21 10.10
C ASP A 128 -24.38 -9.65 9.61
N GLY A 129 -23.36 -8.82 9.87
CA GLY A 129 -21.96 -9.14 9.65
C GLY A 129 -21.45 -9.99 10.82
N LYS A 130 -21.40 -11.31 10.63
CA LYS A 130 -20.77 -12.24 11.56
C LYS A 130 -19.42 -11.68 12.04
N LYS A 131 -19.30 -11.51 13.36
CA LYS A 131 -18.10 -11.29 14.19
C LYS A 131 -16.77 -11.39 13.40
N GLY A 132 -16.09 -10.27 13.18
CA GLY A 132 -14.86 -10.32 12.37
C GLY A 132 -13.78 -9.27 12.63
N VAL A 133 -14.03 -8.20 13.38
CA VAL A 133 -12.93 -7.33 13.84
C VAL A 133 -12.67 -7.69 15.30
N ALA A 134 -11.54 -8.34 15.56
CA ALA A 134 -11.14 -8.67 16.92
C ALA A 134 -11.10 -7.37 17.75
N GLN A 135 -11.70 -7.39 18.93
CA GLN A 135 -11.75 -6.22 19.83
C GLN A 135 -10.36 -5.59 19.99
N GLY A 136 -9.30 -6.40 20.10
CA GLY A 136 -7.93 -5.92 20.20
C GLY A 136 -7.42 -5.12 18.99
N VAL A 137 -7.96 -5.35 17.78
CA VAL A 137 -7.62 -4.53 16.59
C VAL A 137 -8.33 -3.18 16.68
N LEU A 138 -9.60 -3.16 17.12
CA LEU A 138 -10.35 -1.92 17.33
C LEU A 138 -9.69 -1.05 18.41
N ASP A 139 -9.31 -1.65 19.52
CA ASP A 139 -8.61 -0.99 20.63
C ASP A 139 -7.27 -0.40 20.15
N SER A 140 -6.54 -1.12 19.27
CA SER A 140 -5.27 -0.64 18.73
C SER A 140 -5.39 0.59 17.81
N ILE A 141 -6.53 0.74 17.14
CA ILE A 141 -6.81 1.86 16.22
C ILE A 141 -7.49 3.03 16.98
N GLY A 142 -7.83 2.84 18.27
CA GLY A 142 -8.52 3.83 19.10
C GLY A 142 -10.04 3.79 18.99
N VAL A 143 -10.61 2.82 18.28
CA VAL A 143 -12.06 2.68 18.10
C VAL A 143 -12.66 2.09 19.37
N ASN A 144 -13.15 2.96 20.26
CA ASN A 144 -13.74 2.54 21.54
C ASN A 144 -15.24 2.25 21.46
N LYS A 145 -15.94 2.90 20.53
CA LYS A 145 -17.40 2.77 20.41
C LYS A 145 -17.78 2.09 19.10
N VAL A 146 -18.19 0.83 19.23
CA VAL A 146 -18.87 0.11 18.16
C VAL A 146 -20.36 0.34 18.32
N ILE A 147 -20.94 1.20 17.48
CA ILE A 147 -22.38 1.47 17.52
C ILE A 147 -23.08 0.44 16.64
N GLN A 148 -23.92 -0.40 17.25
CA GLN A 148 -24.78 -1.30 16.50
C GLN A 148 -25.98 -0.48 15.97
N PRO A 149 -26.18 -0.36 14.65
CA PRO A 149 -27.38 0.28 14.14
C PRO A 149 -28.59 -0.57 14.53
N MET A 150 -29.55 0.03 15.24
CA MET A 150 -30.80 -0.65 15.63
C MET A 150 -31.73 -0.96 14.45
N PHE A 151 -31.43 -0.42 13.26
CA PHE A 151 -32.20 -0.66 12.04
C PHE A 151 -31.45 -1.64 11.13
N LYS A 152 -32.06 -2.81 10.92
CA LYS A 152 -31.68 -3.68 9.80
C LYS A 152 -31.88 -2.90 8.51
N PRO A 153 -30.87 -2.73 7.65
CA PRO A 153 -31.09 -2.13 6.34
C PRO A 153 -32.08 -3.04 5.59
N LYS A 154 -33.15 -2.45 5.05
CA LYS A 154 -34.26 -3.14 4.35
C LYS A 154 -33.81 -4.02 3.15
N PHE A 155 -32.52 -4.01 2.83
CA PHE A 155 -31.90 -4.69 1.69
C PHE A 155 -31.10 -5.95 2.05
N ALA A 156 -30.90 -6.26 3.34
CA ALA A 156 -30.07 -7.40 3.77
C ALA A 156 -30.63 -8.79 3.40
N ASP A 157 -31.92 -8.87 3.08
CA ASP A 157 -32.59 -10.14 2.80
C ASP A 157 -32.65 -10.51 1.30
N LEU A 158 -32.18 -9.64 0.38
CA LEU A 158 -32.30 -9.89 -1.07
C LEU A 158 -31.27 -10.88 -1.63
N GLU A 159 -30.15 -11.13 -0.94
CA GLU A 159 -29.07 -11.97 -1.50
C GLU A 159 -29.25 -13.48 -1.28
N LYS A 160 -30.20 -13.91 -0.43
CA LYS A 160 -30.35 -15.34 -0.08
C LYS A 160 -31.07 -16.19 -1.13
N HIS A 161 -31.64 -15.58 -2.18
CA HIS A 161 -32.48 -16.28 -3.17
C HIS A 161 -31.84 -16.48 -4.55
N ALA A 162 -30.57 -16.12 -4.78
CA ALA A 162 -30.00 -16.08 -6.14
C ALA A 162 -28.72 -16.92 -6.36
N LEU A 163 -28.57 -18.08 -5.71
CA LEU A 163 -27.58 -19.08 -6.12
C LEU A 163 -28.27 -20.40 -6.45
N PRO A 164 -28.41 -20.76 -7.74
CA PRO A 164 -28.92 -22.07 -8.11
C PRO A 164 -27.97 -23.15 -7.59
N GLN A 165 -28.51 -24.07 -6.78
CA GLN A 165 -27.77 -25.21 -6.25
C GLN A 165 -27.36 -26.13 -7.41
N ILE A 166 -26.08 -26.11 -7.78
CA ILE A 166 -25.51 -27.08 -8.71
C ILE A 166 -25.51 -28.43 -7.99
N LYS A 167 -26.41 -29.33 -8.42
CA LYS A 167 -26.47 -30.72 -7.94
C LYS A 167 -25.12 -31.38 -8.22
N LYS A 168 -24.41 -31.78 -7.16
CA LYS A 168 -23.27 -32.68 -7.24
C LYS A 168 -23.81 -34.10 -7.41
N GLU A 169 -24.01 -34.53 -8.65
CA GLU A 169 -24.07 -35.95 -8.97
C GLU A 169 -22.68 -36.37 -9.44
N ASN A 170 -22.02 -37.20 -8.62
CA ASN A 170 -21.19 -38.36 -9.01
C ASN A 170 -20.14 -38.65 -7.93
N ALA A 171 -19.88 -39.96 -7.78
CA ALA A 171 -18.93 -40.64 -6.87
C ALA A 171 -19.53 -41.00 -5.51
N ILE A 172 -19.62 -42.25 -5.04
CA ILE A 172 -19.04 -43.56 -5.39
C ILE A 172 -19.94 -44.59 -4.68
N GLU A 173 -20.20 -45.76 -5.28
CA GLU A 173 -20.32 -46.99 -4.49
C GLU A 173 -19.91 -48.18 -5.37
N GLN A 174 -18.70 -48.68 -5.08
CA GLN A 174 -18.30 -50.05 -5.34
C GLN A 174 -18.81 -50.89 -4.17
N GLU A 175 -19.59 -51.95 -4.41
CA GLU A 175 -19.40 -53.22 -3.68
C GLU A 175 -20.14 -54.38 -4.37
N LYS A 176 -19.35 -55.42 -4.68
CA LYS A 176 -19.67 -56.83 -4.98
C LYS A 176 -20.10 -57.26 -6.38
#